data_AF-A0A078K1H6-F1
#
_entry.id   AF-A0A078K1H6-F1
#
_cell.length_a   1.000
_cell.length_b   1.000
_cell.length_c   1.000
_cell.angle_alpha   90.00
_cell.angle_beta   90.00
_cell.angle_gamma   90.00
#
_symmetry.space_group_name_H-M   'P 1'
#
loop_
_entity.id
_entity.type
_entity.pdbx_description
1 polymer ?
#
loop_
_entity_poly.entity_id
_entity_poly.type
_entity_poly.pdbx_seq_one_letter_code
_entity_poly.pdbx_strand_id
1 'polypeptide(L)'
;MAEGDDSFSKSIEQENPTVPPPPRPTLLAFNALLLSYDAYGNFVVQHVLNLNNLRCTYDIAVSLRGHYVELSCTHGGRYIVEKLLEKQETGVLVVAELLECERDKLLRLARSVYGNFVVVTALKVTREDLFRGLVNKLKPLLPLFRSHQSITIAEILESVP
;
A
#
# COMPACT_ATOMS: atom_id res chain seq x y z
N MET A 1 8.35 -23.85 -49.56
CA MET A 1 9.57 -23.12 -49.18
C MET A 1 9.13 -21.68 -48.99
N ALA A 2 8.86 -21.27 -47.75
CA ALA A 2 8.32 -19.94 -47.45
C ALA A 2 9.44 -19.09 -46.85
N GLU A 3 9.73 -17.98 -47.50
CA GLU A 3 10.62 -16.91 -47.05
C GLU A 3 10.03 -16.28 -45.79
N GLY A 4 10.82 -16.24 -44.71
CA GLY A 4 10.48 -15.56 -43.47
C GLY A 4 11.17 -14.21 -43.41
N ASP A 5 10.35 -13.15 -43.35
CA ASP A 5 10.74 -11.74 -43.24
C ASP A 5 11.79 -11.47 -42.14
N ASP A 6 13.01 -11.17 -42.58
CA ASP A 6 14.12 -10.71 -41.74
C ASP A 6 14.07 -9.19 -41.46
N SER A 7 12.85 -8.64 -41.46
CA SER A 7 12.57 -7.20 -41.29
C SER A 7 12.09 -6.82 -39.90
N PHE A 8 11.65 -7.78 -39.06
CA PHE A 8 11.11 -7.46 -37.73
C PHE A 8 12.19 -7.33 -36.65
N SER A 9 13.33 -7.98 -36.86
CA SER A 9 14.44 -7.99 -35.89
C SER A 9 15.32 -6.73 -35.91
N LYS A 10 15.15 -5.82 -36.86
CA LYS A 10 15.98 -4.59 -36.98
C LYS A 10 15.35 -3.33 -36.39
N SER A 11 14.13 -3.40 -35.83
CA SER A 11 13.41 -2.21 -35.34
C SER A 11 13.42 -2.02 -33.82
N ILE A 12 14.10 -2.89 -33.05
CA ILE A 12 14.06 -2.86 -31.57
C ILE A 12 15.31 -2.19 -30.95
N GLU A 13 16.27 -1.71 -31.73
CA GLU A 13 17.55 -1.17 -31.23
C GLU A 13 17.82 0.31 -31.56
N GLN A 14 16.78 1.13 -31.75
CA GLN A 14 16.95 2.59 -31.76
C GLN A 14 16.30 3.22 -30.52
N GLU A 15 16.84 2.90 -29.34
CA GLU A 15 16.67 3.73 -28.14
C GLU A 15 17.84 4.71 -27.99
N ASN A 16 17.48 5.96 -27.71
CA ASN A 16 18.32 7.14 -27.60
C ASN A 16 19.29 7.03 -26.39
N PRO A 17 20.62 7.11 -26.57
CA PRO A 17 21.63 6.77 -25.55
C PRO A 17 21.82 7.79 -24.41
N THR A 18 20.91 8.75 -24.21
CA THR A 18 21.07 9.82 -23.20
C THR A 18 20.07 9.80 -22.05
N VAL A 19 19.08 8.90 -22.06
CA VAL A 19 18.15 8.73 -20.93
C VAL A 19 18.49 7.41 -20.23
N PRO A 20 18.88 7.40 -18.95
CA PRO A 20 19.10 6.15 -18.24
C PRO A 20 17.80 5.34 -18.28
N PRO A 21 17.84 4.04 -18.62
CA PRO A 21 16.64 3.22 -18.69
C PRO A 21 15.93 3.27 -17.34
N PRO A 22 14.59 3.39 -17.30
CA PRO A 22 13.86 3.34 -16.05
C PRO A 22 14.24 2.05 -15.31
N PRO A 23 14.47 2.10 -13.98
CA PRO A 23 14.86 0.93 -13.21
C PRO A 23 13.85 -0.19 -13.48
N ARG A 24 14.35 -1.38 -13.87
CA ARG A 24 13.49 -2.52 -14.22
C ARG A 24 12.52 -2.76 -13.06
N PRO A 25 11.19 -2.77 -13.29
CA PRO A 25 10.17 -2.94 -12.25
C PRO A 25 10.44 -4.09 -11.29
N THR A 26 11.08 -5.14 -11.80
CA THR A 26 11.42 -6.37 -11.09
C THR A 26 12.43 -6.15 -9.95
N LEU A 27 13.50 -5.37 -10.15
CA LEU A 27 14.55 -5.20 -9.13
C LEU A 27 14.10 -4.34 -7.95
N LEU A 28 13.20 -3.39 -8.22
CA LEU A 28 12.60 -2.56 -7.18
C LEU A 28 11.63 -3.37 -6.33
N ALA A 29 10.80 -4.23 -6.93
CA ALA A 29 9.89 -5.10 -6.19
C ALA A 29 10.64 -5.99 -5.20
N PHE A 30 11.75 -6.62 -5.63
CA PHE A 30 12.59 -7.45 -4.74
C PHE A 30 13.19 -6.70 -3.54
N ASN A 31 13.45 -5.40 -3.69
CA ASN A 31 13.99 -4.57 -2.61
C ASN A 31 12.94 -3.64 -1.99
N ALA A 32 11.68 -3.73 -2.41
CA ALA A 32 10.64 -2.78 -2.02
C ALA A 32 10.45 -2.77 -0.52
N LEU A 33 10.53 -3.94 0.12
CA LEU A 33 10.45 -4.07 1.57
C LEU A 33 11.58 -3.32 2.27
N LEU A 34 12.84 -3.64 1.92
CA LEU A 34 14.01 -3.01 2.54
C LEU A 34 14.02 -1.49 2.32
N LEU A 35 13.70 -1.05 1.11
CA LEU A 35 13.59 0.37 0.78
C LEU A 35 12.45 1.06 1.56
N SER A 36 11.32 0.38 1.79
CA SER A 36 10.19 0.96 2.52
C SER A 36 10.50 1.24 4.00
N TYR A 37 11.41 0.48 4.61
CA TYR A 37 11.90 0.73 5.97
C TYR A 37 13.12 1.67 6.02
N ASP A 38 13.80 1.89 4.90
CA ASP A 38 14.97 2.77 4.84
C ASP A 38 14.58 4.24 4.99
N ALA A 39 15.43 5.02 5.69
CA ALA A 39 15.21 6.43 5.98
C ALA A 39 15.05 7.31 4.72
N TYR A 40 15.64 6.91 3.60
CA TYR A 40 15.57 7.61 2.32
C TYR A 40 14.89 6.77 1.22
N GLY A 41 15.04 5.44 1.26
CA GLY A 41 14.46 4.51 0.30
C GLY A 41 12.94 4.58 0.23
N ASN A 42 12.28 4.95 1.34
CA ASN A 42 10.82 5.09 1.38
C ASN A 42 10.33 6.18 0.40
N PHE A 43 11.12 7.23 0.15
CA PHE A 43 10.78 8.25 -0.84
C PHE A 43 10.87 7.71 -2.27
N VAL A 44 11.79 6.78 -2.54
CA VAL A 44 11.92 6.12 -3.85
C VAL A 44 10.70 5.26 -4.12
N VAL A 45 10.26 4.45 -3.15
CA VAL A 45 9.07 3.62 -3.28
C VAL A 45 7.82 4.50 -3.48
N GLN A 46 7.66 5.56 -2.69
CA GLN A 46 6.57 6.53 -2.85
C GLN A 46 6.59 7.20 -4.23
N HIS A 47 7.77 7.60 -4.71
CA HIS A 47 7.92 8.21 -6.03
C HIS A 47 7.45 7.25 -7.13
N VAL A 48 7.85 5.98 -7.06
CA VAL A 48 7.45 4.97 -8.04
C VAL A 48 5.94 4.72 -7.98
N LEU A 49 5.34 4.65 -6.79
CA LEU A 49 3.88 4.55 -6.66
C LEU A 49 3.15 5.75 -7.27
N ASN A 50 3.73 6.96 -7.17
CA ASN A 50 3.16 8.16 -7.79
C ASN A 50 3.22 8.18 -9.32
N LEU A 51 4.07 7.34 -9.94
CA LEU A 51 4.08 7.16 -11.40
C LEU A 51 2.83 6.40 -11.91
N ASN A 52 2.00 5.86 -11.01
CA ASN A 52 0.73 5.18 -11.32
C ASN A 52 0.86 4.01 -12.32
N ASN A 53 2.04 3.38 -12.42
CA ASN A 53 2.19 2.17 -13.20
C ASN A 53 1.53 0.99 -12.46
N LEU A 54 0.38 0.53 -12.96
CA LEU A 54 -0.42 -0.52 -12.32
C LEU A 54 0.37 -1.79 -12.03
N ARG A 55 1.23 -2.22 -12.96
CA ARG A 55 2.03 -3.43 -12.78
C ARG A 55 3.09 -3.26 -11.69
N CYS A 56 3.84 -2.16 -11.73
CA CYS A 56 4.82 -1.86 -10.69
C CYS A 56 4.16 -1.72 -9.31
N THR A 57 3.04 -1.02 -9.23
CA THR A 57 2.29 -0.82 -7.97
C THR A 57 1.81 -2.17 -7.41
N TYR A 58 1.31 -3.05 -8.27
CA TYR A 58 0.91 -4.40 -7.86
C TYR A 58 2.12 -5.23 -7.38
N ASP A 59 3.23 -5.23 -8.13
CA ASP A 59 4.44 -5.97 -7.75
C ASP A 59 5.01 -5.49 -6.41
N ILE A 60 5.00 -4.17 -6.17
CA ILE A 60 5.35 -3.58 -4.87
C ILE A 60 4.39 -4.06 -3.78
N ALA A 61 3.08 -3.99 -4.01
CA ALA A 61 2.09 -4.44 -3.03
C ALA A 61 2.30 -5.92 -2.66
N VAL A 62 2.46 -6.80 -3.64
CA VAL A 62 2.74 -8.22 -3.39
C VAL A 62 4.02 -8.41 -2.57
N SER A 63 5.06 -7.62 -2.84
CA SER A 63 6.34 -7.67 -2.12
C SER A 63 6.26 -7.17 -0.68
N LEU A 64 5.28 -6.32 -0.37
CA LEU A 64 5.05 -5.76 0.98
C LEU A 64 4.02 -6.54 1.80
N ARG A 65 3.41 -7.58 1.22
CA ARG A 65 2.42 -8.43 1.91
C ARG A 65 3.03 -9.06 3.16
N GLY A 66 2.30 -9.01 4.26
CA GLY A 66 2.73 -9.45 5.59
C GLY A 66 3.34 -8.33 6.45
N HIS A 67 3.58 -7.16 5.88
CA HIS A 67 4.29 -6.05 6.55
C HIS A 67 3.51 -4.74 6.55
N TYR A 68 2.28 -4.68 6.03
CA TYR A 68 1.50 -3.45 5.96
C TYR A 68 1.23 -2.87 7.36
N VAL A 69 0.90 -3.71 8.34
CA VAL A 69 0.62 -3.24 9.71
C VAL A 69 1.84 -2.55 10.32
N GLU A 70 3.02 -3.14 10.19
CA GLU A 70 4.27 -2.60 10.73
C GLU A 70 4.72 -1.35 9.98
N LEU A 71 4.67 -1.37 8.63
CA LEU A 71 4.99 -0.22 7.79
C LEU A 71 4.11 0.99 8.10
N SER A 72 2.82 0.76 8.33
CA SER A 72 1.85 1.79 8.70
C SER A 72 2.21 2.53 9.99
N CYS A 73 2.99 1.90 10.87
CA CYS A 73 3.46 2.51 12.11
C CYS A 73 4.72 3.38 11.95
N THR A 74 5.27 3.48 10.73
CA THR A 74 6.46 4.28 10.42
C THR A 74 6.09 5.56 9.67
N HIS A 75 6.91 6.61 9.77
CA HIS A 75 6.65 7.89 9.12
C HIS A 75 6.56 7.77 7.59
N GLY A 76 7.51 7.07 6.95
CA GLY A 76 7.53 6.88 5.50
C GLY A 76 6.58 5.79 5.01
N GLY A 77 6.54 4.66 5.72
CA GLY A 77 5.75 3.49 5.34
C GLY A 77 4.25 3.76 5.33
N ARG A 78 3.72 4.63 6.21
CA ARG A 78 2.29 4.97 6.16
C ARG A 78 1.86 5.55 4.81
N TYR A 79 2.68 6.38 4.17
CA TYR A 79 2.34 6.98 2.87
C TYR A 79 2.33 5.94 1.76
N ILE A 80 3.23 4.96 1.82
CA ILE A 80 3.28 3.82 0.92
C ILE A 80 1.97 3.02 1.06
N VAL A 81 1.58 2.67 2.29
CA VAL A 81 0.37 1.88 2.54
C VAL A 81 -0.90 2.66 2.17
N GLU A 82 -0.97 3.96 2.46
CA GLU A 82 -2.06 4.84 2.03
C GLU A 82 -2.20 4.87 0.51
N LYS A 83 -1.07 4.97 -0.22
CA LYS A 83 -1.08 4.92 -1.70
C LYS A 83 -1.57 3.59 -2.24
N LEU A 84 -1.24 2.48 -1.58
CA LEU A 84 -1.75 1.16 -1.96
C LEU A 84 -3.25 1.02 -1.67
N LEU A 85 -3.75 1.63 -0.60
CA LEU A 85 -5.19 1.65 -0.27
C LEU A 85 -6.03 2.43 -1.29
N GLU A 86 -5.46 3.46 -1.93
CA GLU A 86 -6.16 4.26 -2.96
C GLU A 86 -6.50 3.46 -4.23
N LYS A 87 -5.86 2.31 -4.48
CA LYS A 87 -6.11 1.48 -5.66
C LYS A 87 -6.94 0.25 -5.29
N GLN A 88 -7.89 -0.11 -6.14
CA GLN A 88 -8.81 -1.22 -5.85
C GLN A 88 -8.06 -2.56 -5.74
N GLU A 89 -7.12 -2.83 -6.62
CA GLU A 89 -6.41 -4.11 -6.72
C GLU A 89 -5.47 -4.33 -5.53
N THR A 90 -4.76 -3.29 -5.09
CA THR A 90 -3.80 -3.38 -3.99
C THR A 90 -4.44 -3.10 -2.63
N GLY A 91 -5.50 -2.28 -2.58
CA GLY A 91 -6.19 -1.93 -1.35
C GLY A 91 -6.84 -3.15 -0.69
N VAL A 92 -7.35 -4.10 -1.49
CA VAL A 92 -7.86 -5.39 -0.99
C VAL A 92 -6.78 -6.16 -0.24
N LEU A 93 -5.52 -6.15 -0.69
CA LEU A 93 -4.40 -6.82 -0.02
C LEU A 93 -4.12 -6.20 1.35
N VAL A 94 -4.09 -4.86 1.42
CA VAL A 94 -3.85 -4.14 2.67
C VAL A 94 -4.97 -4.42 3.66
N VAL A 95 -6.23 -4.28 3.23
CA VAL A 95 -7.38 -4.46 4.12
C VAL A 95 -7.51 -5.91 4.59
N ALA A 96 -7.23 -6.89 3.72
CA ALA A 96 -7.19 -8.29 4.12
C ALA A 96 -6.20 -8.52 5.26
N GLU A 97 -4.99 -7.96 5.19
CA GLU A 97 -4.00 -8.08 6.26
C GLU A 97 -4.48 -7.39 7.56
N LEU A 98 -5.11 -6.21 7.48
CA LEU A 98 -5.71 -5.56 8.64
C LEU A 98 -6.82 -6.41 9.28
N LEU A 99 -7.60 -7.13 8.46
CA LEU A 99 -8.67 -8.05 8.89
C LEU A 99 -8.15 -9.38 9.43
N GLU A 100 -6.95 -9.81 9.04
CA GLU A 100 -6.27 -10.99 9.60
C GLU A 100 -5.47 -10.66 10.86
N CYS A 101 -5.07 -9.39 11.03
CA CYS A 101 -4.25 -8.90 12.14
C CYS A 101 -4.89 -9.13 13.53
N GLU A 102 -4.11 -9.50 14.55
CA GLU A 102 -4.66 -9.65 15.91
C GLU A 102 -5.28 -8.34 16.44
N ARG A 103 -6.31 -8.42 17.29
CA ARG A 103 -7.00 -7.23 17.82
C ARG A 103 -6.06 -6.27 18.53
N ASP A 104 -5.11 -6.78 19.30
CA ASP A 104 -4.15 -5.95 20.04
C ASP A 104 -3.20 -5.21 19.09
N LYS A 105 -2.76 -5.86 18.01
CA LYS A 105 -1.95 -5.23 16.97
C LYS A 105 -2.74 -4.15 16.22
N LEU A 106 -4.00 -4.42 15.88
CA LEU A 106 -4.89 -3.44 15.23
C LEU A 106 -5.18 -2.23 16.16
N LEU A 107 -5.37 -2.47 17.46
CA LEU A 107 -5.51 -1.41 18.46
C LEU A 107 -4.25 -0.54 18.55
N ARG A 108 -3.07 -1.16 18.58
CA ARG A 108 -1.78 -0.45 18.56
C ARG A 108 -1.61 0.37 17.28
N LEU A 109 -2.00 -0.18 16.13
CA LEU A 109 -1.98 0.52 14.85
C LEU A 109 -2.89 1.76 14.89
N ALA A 110 -4.14 1.59 15.30
CA ALA A 110 -5.12 2.68 15.37
C ALA A 110 -4.75 3.77 16.40
N ARG A 111 -3.94 3.45 17.41
CA ARG A 111 -3.38 4.40 18.41
C ARG A 111 -2.00 4.95 18.05
N SER A 112 -1.38 4.46 16.98
CA SER A 112 -0.06 4.91 16.54
C SER A 112 -0.13 6.34 16.02
N VAL A 113 0.95 7.11 16.20
CA VAL A 113 1.12 8.48 15.66
C VAL A 113 0.96 8.49 14.14
N TYR A 114 1.34 7.40 13.45
CA TYR A 114 1.26 7.26 12.00
C TYR A 114 0.18 6.29 11.54
N GLY A 115 0.01 5.18 12.27
CA GLY A 115 -0.90 4.11 11.87
C GLY A 115 -2.37 4.49 11.88
N ASN A 116 -2.76 5.48 12.70
CA ASN A 116 -4.14 5.99 12.72
C ASN A 116 -4.57 6.53 11.34
N PHE A 117 -3.66 7.17 10.60
CA PHE A 117 -3.95 7.70 9.27
C PHE A 117 -4.28 6.57 8.30
N VAL A 118 -3.54 5.46 8.35
CA VAL A 118 -3.81 4.29 7.51
C VAL A 118 -5.17 3.68 7.84
N VAL A 119 -5.54 3.56 9.12
CA VAL A 119 -6.85 3.03 9.52
C VAL A 119 -7.98 3.95 9.05
N VAL A 120 -7.83 5.27 9.20
CA VAL A 120 -8.80 6.25 8.68
C VAL A 120 -8.91 6.15 7.16
N THR A 121 -7.79 6.09 6.45
CA THR A 121 -7.75 5.95 4.99
C THR A 121 -8.43 4.66 4.56
N ALA A 122 -8.13 3.53 5.20
CA ALA A 122 -8.81 2.26 4.95
C ALA A 122 -10.32 2.38 5.15
N LEU A 123 -10.80 2.96 6.26
CA LEU A 123 -12.23 3.16 6.47
C LEU A 123 -12.89 4.08 5.43
N LYS A 124 -12.15 4.99 4.79
CA LYS A 124 -12.68 5.92 3.79
C LYS A 124 -12.73 5.35 2.37
N VAL A 125 -11.74 4.53 1.99
CA VAL A 125 -11.56 4.09 0.58
C VAL A 125 -11.95 2.64 0.35
N THR A 126 -12.21 1.89 1.41
CA THR A 126 -12.53 0.46 1.30
C THR A 126 -13.96 0.24 0.81
N ARG A 127 -14.12 -0.75 -0.08
CA ARG A 127 -15.40 -1.28 -0.56
C ARG A 127 -16.30 -1.81 0.56
N GLU A 128 -17.61 -1.82 0.34
CA GLU A 128 -18.62 -2.07 1.38
C GLU A 128 -18.42 -3.40 2.15
N ASP A 129 -18.04 -4.48 1.46
CA ASP A 129 -17.82 -5.81 2.03
C ASP A 129 -16.65 -5.83 3.03
N LEU A 130 -15.49 -5.33 2.60
CA LEU A 130 -14.29 -5.25 3.43
C LEU A 130 -14.41 -4.16 4.52
N PHE A 131 -15.11 -3.07 4.20
CA PHE A 131 -15.41 -1.99 5.14
C PHE A 131 -16.20 -2.51 6.34
N ARG A 132 -17.26 -3.30 6.09
CA ARG A 132 -18.05 -3.90 7.18
C ARG A 132 -17.20 -4.79 8.08
N GLY A 133 -16.27 -5.55 7.48
CA GLY A 133 -15.29 -6.33 8.23
C GLY A 133 -14.43 -5.47 9.16
N LEU A 134 -13.91 -4.34 8.66
CA LEU A 134 -13.07 -3.44 9.45
C LEU A 134 -13.86 -2.81 10.59
N VAL A 135 -15.07 -2.33 10.30
CA VAL A 135 -15.98 -1.75 11.30
C VAL A 135 -16.29 -2.75 12.40
N ASN A 136 -16.66 -3.99 12.05
CA ASN A 136 -16.99 -5.03 13.03
C ASN A 136 -15.81 -5.36 13.95
N LYS A 137 -14.59 -5.25 13.44
CA LYS A 137 -13.36 -5.52 14.20
C LYS A 137 -12.94 -4.34 15.07
N LEU A 138 -13.16 -3.10 14.61
CA LEU A 138 -12.79 -1.87 15.31
C LEU A 138 -13.86 -1.37 16.30
N LYS A 139 -15.15 -1.61 16.06
CA LYS A 139 -16.26 -1.20 16.96
C LYS A 139 -16.05 -1.68 18.40
N PRO A 140 -15.65 -2.94 18.69
CA PRO A 140 -15.37 -3.38 20.05
C PRO A 140 -14.23 -2.63 20.75
N LEU A 141 -13.34 -1.99 19.97
CA LEU A 141 -12.19 -1.23 20.46
C LEU A 141 -12.51 0.26 20.69
N LEU A 142 -13.70 0.72 20.29
CA LEU A 142 -14.17 2.12 20.43
C LEU A 142 -13.91 2.74 21.81
N PRO A 143 -14.20 2.06 22.94
CA PRO A 143 -13.98 2.64 24.26
C PRO A 143 -12.51 3.00 24.52
N LEU A 144 -11.58 2.31 23.85
CA LEU A 144 -10.14 2.49 24.03
C LEU A 144 -9.60 3.66 23.20
N PHE A 145 -10.27 4.02 22.09
CA PHE A 145 -9.84 5.13 21.22
C PHE A 145 -10.12 6.51 21.84
N ARG A 146 -11.20 6.67 22.62
CA ARG A 146 -11.58 7.96 23.24
C ARG A 146 -10.53 8.55 24.18
N SER A 147 -9.58 7.74 24.65
CA SER A 147 -8.50 8.20 25.53
C SER A 147 -7.28 8.75 24.78
N HIS A 148 -7.19 8.56 23.46
CA HIS A 148 -6.01 8.91 22.65
C HIS A 148 -6.42 9.74 21.42
N GLN A 149 -5.45 10.35 20.72
CA GLN A 149 -5.60 11.28 19.58
C GLN A 149 -6.34 10.72 18.33
N SER A 150 -6.99 9.55 18.44
CA SER A 150 -7.67 8.84 17.35
C SER A 150 -9.17 9.18 17.27
N ILE A 151 -9.54 10.44 17.52
CA ILE A 151 -10.94 10.92 17.55
C ILE A 151 -11.65 10.62 16.22
N THR A 152 -10.97 10.83 15.09
CA THR A 152 -11.53 10.61 13.76
C THR A 152 -11.94 9.15 13.50
N ILE A 153 -11.20 8.18 14.04
CA ILE A 153 -11.58 6.76 13.89
C ILE A 153 -12.88 6.49 14.66
N ALA A 154 -13.01 7.03 15.88
CA ALA A 154 -14.22 6.85 16.68
C ALA A 154 -15.44 7.49 16.00
N GLU A 155 -15.31 8.72 15.48
CA GLU A 155 -16.38 9.42 14.76
C GLU A 155 -16.87 8.63 13.53
N ILE A 156 -15.94 8.11 12.72
CA ILE A 156 -16.30 7.30 11.55
C ILE A 156 -17.08 6.06 11.98
N LEU A 157 -16.61 5.34 13.00
CA LEU A 157 -17.26 4.11 13.47
C LEU A 157 -18.64 4.35 14.11
N GLU A 158 -18.82 5.50 14.79
CA GLU A 158 -20.10 5.92 15.38
C GLU A 158 -21.11 6.40 14.32
N SER A 159 -20.64 6.93 13.18
CA SER A 159 -21.49 7.31 12.05
C SER A 159 -22.09 6.13 11.29
N VAL A 160 -21.54 4.92 11.48
CA VAL A 160 -22.00 3.70 10.79
C VAL A 160 -23.15 3.06 11.58
N PRO A 161 -24.35 2.93 10.99
CA PRO A 161 -25.51 2.32 11.64
C PRO A 161 -25.26 0.89 12.11
#